data_AF-A0A1G8WH47-F1
#
_entry.id   AF-A0A1G8WH47-F1
#
_cell.length_a   1.000
_cell.length_b   1.000
_cell.length_c   1.000
_cell.angle_alpha   90.00
_cell.angle_beta   90.00
_cell.angle_gamma   90.00
#
_symmetry.space_group_name_H-M   'P 1'
#
loop_
_entity.id
_entity.type
_entity.pdbx_description
1 polymer ?
#
loop_
_entity_poly.entity_id
_entity_poly.type
_entity_poly.pdbx_seq_one_letter_code
_entity_poly.pdbx_strand_id
1 'polypeptide(L)'
;MIKYEELSKEKLLENNGKGVEISLDGESFFFSVNIVEDSDKLIALSGGALDQSKKLPPVYMRSKWKDDIKYNFIYTDDNAIHGKNLKIGWGVGNKDRHI
;
A
#
# COMPACT_ATOMS: atom_id res chain seq x y z
N MET A 1 -9.85 -3.25 -7.92
CA MET A 1 -9.63 -1.82 -8.17
C MET A 1 -10.79 -1.03 -7.57
N ILE A 2 -10.49 0.02 -6.80
CA ILE A 2 -11.44 0.94 -6.19
C ILE A 2 -11.13 2.33 -6.76
N LYS A 3 -12.13 3.10 -7.18
CA LYS A 3 -11.90 4.50 -7.57
C LYS A 3 -11.71 5.35 -6.32
N TYR A 4 -10.84 6.36 -6.36
CA TYR A 4 -10.59 7.22 -5.21
C TYR A 4 -11.88 7.86 -4.65
N GLU A 5 -12.81 8.23 -5.53
CA GLU A 5 -14.09 8.84 -5.16
C GLU A 5 -15.04 7.86 -4.43
N GLU A 6 -14.78 6.56 -4.56
CA GLU A 6 -15.52 5.47 -3.90
C GLU A 6 -14.84 5.02 -2.60
N LEU A 7 -13.72 5.64 -2.21
CA LEU A 7 -12.98 5.26 -1.03
C LEU A 7 -13.78 5.61 0.23
N SER A 8 -14.08 4.59 1.03
CA SER A 8 -14.77 4.75 2.32
C SER A 8 -14.19 3.80 3.36
N LYS A 9 -14.48 4.06 4.63
CA LYS A 9 -14.08 3.15 5.72
C LYS A 9 -14.67 1.76 5.53
N GLU A 10 -15.92 1.67 5.13
CA GLU A 10 -16.65 0.43 4.87
C GLU A 10 -15.95 -0.35 3.75
N LYS A 11 -15.56 0.33 2.67
CA LYS A 11 -14.83 -0.29 1.56
C LYS A 11 -13.47 -0.82 1.99
N LEU A 12 -12.77 -0.11 2.86
CA LEU A 12 -11.50 -0.58 3.44
C LEU A 12 -11.70 -1.78 4.38
N LEU A 13 -12.78 -1.79 5.17
CA LEU A 13 -13.14 -2.92 6.04
C LEU A 13 -13.50 -4.18 5.24
N GLU A 14 -14.28 -4.05 4.15
CA GLU A 14 -14.60 -5.15 3.22
C GLU A 14 -13.32 -5.78 2.61
N ASN A 15 -12.26 -4.99 2.50
CA ASN A 15 -10.97 -5.38 1.94
C ASN A 15 -9.87 -5.52 3.00
N ASN A 16 -10.23 -5.64 4.27
CA ASN A 16 -9.27 -5.73 5.37
C ASN A 16 -8.32 -6.93 5.18
N GLY A 17 -7.02 -6.70 5.35
CA GLY A 17 -5.97 -7.69 5.14
C GLY A 17 -5.66 -8.04 3.68
N LYS A 18 -6.39 -7.46 2.71
CA LYS A 18 -6.17 -7.68 1.27
C LYS A 18 -5.35 -6.54 0.67
N GLY A 19 -4.68 -6.81 -0.44
CA GLY A 19 -4.13 -5.78 -1.31
C GLY A 19 -5.25 -5.14 -2.14
N VAL A 20 -5.29 -3.82 -2.18
CA VAL A 20 -6.21 -3.02 -2.97
C VAL A 20 -5.45 -2.09 -3.89
N GLU A 21 -5.94 -1.98 -5.12
CA GLU A 21 -5.52 -0.97 -6.07
C GLU A 21 -6.54 0.16 -6.06
N ILE A 22 -6.07 1.39 -5.81
CA ILE A 22 -6.85 2.62 -5.85
C ILE A 22 -6.49 3.37 -7.13
N SER A 23 -7.49 3.71 -7.94
CA SER A 23 -7.30 4.52 -9.14
C SER A 23 -7.65 5.98 -8.84
N LEU A 24 -6.74 6.89 -9.20
CA LEU A 24 -6.90 8.34 -9.07
C LEU A 24 -6.21 9.04 -10.25
N ASP A 25 -6.93 9.88 -10.98
CA ASP A 25 -6.42 10.64 -12.13
C ASP A 25 -5.74 9.78 -13.22
N GLY A 26 -6.18 8.52 -13.38
CA GLY A 26 -5.59 7.57 -14.33
C GLY A 26 -4.30 6.89 -13.83
N GLU A 27 -3.88 7.16 -12.59
CA GLU A 27 -2.78 6.47 -11.92
C GLU A 27 -3.29 5.40 -10.94
N SER A 28 -2.50 4.35 -10.75
CA SER A 28 -2.76 3.26 -9.81
C SER A 28 -1.88 3.39 -8.58
N PHE A 29 -2.51 3.27 -7.41
CA PHE A 29 -1.85 3.26 -6.10
C PHE A 29 -2.20 1.96 -5.37
N PHE A 30 -1.20 1.33 -4.75
CA PHE A 30 -1.36 0.01 -4.15
C PHE A 30 -1.25 0.07 -2.63
N PHE A 31 -2.30 -0.40 -1.95
CA PHE A 31 -2.40 -0.37 -0.50
C PHE A 31 -2.82 -1.71 0.08
N SER A 32 -2.50 -1.93 1.34
CA SER A 32 -3.19 -2.92 2.17
C SER A 32 -3.46 -2.31 3.53
N VAL A 33 -4.57 -2.69 4.16
CA VAL A 33 -4.92 -2.23 5.50
C VAL A 33 -5.08 -3.43 6.43
N ASN A 34 -4.78 -3.21 7.71
CA ASN A 34 -5.20 -4.07 8.80
C ASN A 34 -5.92 -3.19 9.81
N ILE A 35 -7.25 -3.26 9.88
CA ILE A 35 -8.07 -2.48 10.79
C ILE A 35 -8.39 -3.33 12.02
N VAL A 36 -8.18 -2.76 13.20
CA VAL A 36 -8.49 -3.31 14.52
C VAL A 36 -9.43 -2.32 15.20
N GLU A 37 -10.70 -2.71 15.38
CA GLU A 37 -11.77 -1.79 15.80
C GLU A 37 -11.49 -1.05 17.11
N ASP A 38 -10.84 -1.72 18.07
CA ASP A 38 -10.55 -1.16 19.40
C ASP A 38 -9.19 -0.46 19.49
N SER A 39 -8.45 -0.35 18.39
CA SER A 39 -7.15 0.33 18.37
C SER A 39 -7.28 1.78 17.95
N ASP A 40 -6.78 2.70 18.77
CA ASP A 40 -6.62 4.12 18.46
C ASP A 40 -5.30 4.45 17.75
N LYS A 41 -4.39 3.46 17.65
CA LYS A 41 -3.07 3.60 17.03
C LYS A 41 -3.07 3.16 15.58
N LEU A 42 -2.24 3.82 14.76
CA LEU A 42 -1.99 3.51 13.36
C LEU A 42 -0.48 3.46 13.10
N ILE A 43 -0.04 2.42 12.40
CA ILE A 43 1.31 2.32 11.84
C ILE A 43 1.22 2.41 10.32
N ALA A 44 1.88 3.40 9.73
CA ALA A 44 2.01 3.53 8.29
C ALA A 44 3.38 3.02 7.83
N LEU A 45 3.38 2.09 6.88
CA LEU A 45 4.59 1.45 6.37
C LEU A 45 4.65 1.61 4.86
N SER A 46 5.73 2.21 4.39
CA SER A 46 6.08 2.21 2.96
C SER A 46 7.19 1.19 2.70
N GLY A 47 7.10 0.52 1.56
CA GLY A 47 8.17 -0.32 1.04
C GLY A 47 9.44 0.48 0.75
N GLY A 48 10.60 -0.18 0.82
CA GLY A 48 11.90 0.39 0.44
C GLY A 48 12.47 -0.34 -0.77
N ALA A 49 13.72 -0.79 -0.66
CA ALA A 49 14.35 -1.60 -1.70
C ALA A 49 13.70 -3.00 -1.81
N LEU A 50 13.43 -3.43 -3.04
CA LEU A 50 12.82 -4.72 -3.36
C LEU A 50 13.73 -5.52 -4.31
N ASP A 51 14.08 -6.75 -3.89
CA ASP A 51 14.68 -7.73 -4.78
C ASP A 51 13.60 -8.41 -5.62
N GLN A 52 13.41 -7.91 -6.84
CA GLN A 52 12.39 -8.39 -7.77
C GLN A 52 12.62 -9.82 -8.28
N SER A 53 13.79 -10.42 -8.03
CA SER A 53 14.00 -11.85 -8.30
C SER A 53 13.29 -12.75 -7.29
N LYS A 54 12.95 -12.21 -6.11
CA LYS A 54 12.33 -12.97 -5.01
C LYS A 54 10.84 -12.68 -4.84
N LYS A 55 10.42 -11.44 -5.12
CA LYS A 55 9.02 -11.00 -4.97
C LYS A 55 8.67 -9.97 -6.03
N LEU A 56 7.50 -10.13 -6.64
CA LEU A 56 6.95 -9.18 -7.59
C LEU A 56 5.96 -8.23 -6.89
N PRO A 57 5.88 -6.97 -7.32
CA PRO A 57 4.88 -6.02 -6.84
C PRO A 57 3.44 -6.50 -7.09
N PRO A 58 2.46 -6.09 -6.25
CA PRO A 58 2.65 -5.24 -5.07
C PRO A 58 3.25 -5.99 -3.87
N VAL A 59 4.20 -5.37 -3.16
CA VAL A 59 4.87 -5.92 -1.97
C VAL A 59 4.71 -5.04 -0.74
N TYR A 60 3.85 -5.50 0.18
CA TYR A 60 3.67 -4.88 1.48
C TYR A 60 4.75 -5.35 2.47
N MET A 61 5.83 -4.58 2.58
CA MET A 61 6.94 -4.89 3.50
C MET A 61 6.48 -4.90 4.96
N ARG A 62 7.00 -5.86 5.74
CA ARG A 62 6.67 -6.07 7.16
C ARG A 62 5.18 -6.34 7.43
N SER A 63 4.41 -6.80 6.44
CA SER A 63 2.98 -7.12 6.58
C SER A 63 2.65 -8.19 7.64
N LYS A 64 3.64 -8.97 8.07
CA LYS A 64 3.49 -9.93 9.18
C LYS A 64 3.45 -9.29 10.56
N TRP A 65 3.88 -8.03 10.71
CA TRP A 65 3.87 -7.35 12.03
C TRP A 65 2.45 -7.20 12.61
N LYS A 66 1.41 -7.22 11.78
CA LYS A 66 0.02 -7.27 12.23
C LYS A 66 -0.32 -8.50 13.08
N ASP A 67 0.44 -9.58 12.91
CA ASP A 67 0.19 -10.83 13.65
C ASP A 67 0.65 -10.66 15.11
N ASP A 68 1.72 -9.89 15.33
CA ASP A 68 2.35 -9.63 16.64
C ASP A 68 1.85 -8.33 17.32
N ILE A 69 1.48 -7.32 16.54
CA ILE A 69 1.09 -5.98 17.02
C ILE A 69 -0.38 -5.74 16.71
N LYS A 70 -1.20 -5.53 17.75
CA LYS A 70 -2.65 -5.30 17.62
C LYS A 70 -3.01 -3.83 17.41
N TYR A 71 -2.41 -3.20 16.39
CA TYR A 71 -2.73 -1.84 15.96
C TYR A 71 -3.31 -1.81 14.56
N ASN A 72 -3.85 -0.65 14.15
CA ASN A 72 -4.17 -0.43 12.75
C ASN A 72 -2.87 -0.35 11.93
N PHE A 73 -2.89 -0.91 10.73
CA PHE A 73 -1.80 -0.75 9.76
C PHE A 73 -2.32 -0.23 8.44
N ILE A 74 -1.53 0.64 7.81
CA ILE A 74 -1.61 0.92 6.38
C ILE A 74 -0.25 0.61 5.75
N TYR A 75 -0.28 -0.19 4.70
CA TYR A 75 0.89 -0.57 3.91
C TYR A 75 0.75 0.07 2.55
N THR A 76 1.82 0.72 2.07
CA THR A 76 1.91 1.24 0.71
C THR A 76 2.98 0.51 -0.07
N ASP A 77 2.68 0.23 -1.34
CA ASP A 77 3.65 -0.27 -2.29
C ASP A 77 3.90 0.80 -3.36
N ASP A 78 5.18 1.07 -3.63
CA ASP A 78 5.59 2.21 -4.45
C ASP A 78 5.44 1.88 -5.94
N ASN A 79 4.62 2.64 -6.67
CA ASN A 79 4.41 2.45 -8.10
C ASN A 79 5.71 2.54 -8.94
N ALA A 80 6.77 3.20 -8.43
CA ALA A 80 8.06 3.28 -9.09
C ALA A 80 8.69 1.90 -9.37
N ILE A 81 8.38 0.88 -8.56
CA ILE A 81 8.93 -0.47 -8.73
C ILE A 81 8.09 -1.33 -9.69
N HIS A 82 6.94 -0.86 -10.16
CA HIS A 82 6.09 -1.57 -11.11
C HIS A 82 6.62 -1.38 -12.54
N GLY A 83 7.18 -2.45 -13.13
CA GLY A 83 7.50 -2.52 -14.56
C GLY A 83 8.69 -1.68 -15.07
N LYS A 84 9.31 -0.83 -14.23
CA LYS A 84 10.36 0.12 -14.67
C LYS A 84 11.81 -0.36 -14.51
N ASN A 85 12.06 -1.65 -14.25
CA ASN A 85 13.37 -2.21 -13.84
C ASN A 85 14.00 -1.52 -12.61
N LEU A 86 13.25 -0.66 -11.93
CA LEU A 86 13.67 -0.01 -10.70
C LEU A 86 13.43 -0.96 -9.53
N LYS A 87 14.47 -1.15 -8.72
CA LYS A 87 14.46 -2.04 -7.55
C LYS A 87 14.27 -1.28 -6.24
N ILE A 88 14.02 0.02 -6.31
CA ILE A 88 13.97 0.92 -5.16
C ILE A 88 12.69 1.73 -5.25
N GLY A 89 11.82 1.58 -4.26
CA GLY A 89 10.75 2.53 -3.98
C GLY A 89 11.30 3.66 -3.11
N TRP A 90 11.14 4.89 -3.56
CA TRP A 90 11.59 6.12 -2.89
C TRP A 90 10.51 7.18 -2.80
N GLY A 91 9.26 6.85 -3.14
CA GLY A 91 8.18 7.82 -3.23
C GLY A 91 8.48 8.90 -4.26
N VAL A 92 9.21 8.56 -5.33
CA VAL A 92 9.52 9.54 -6.38
C VAL A 92 8.29 9.65 -7.26
N GLY A 93 7.68 10.84 -7.22
CA GLY A 93 6.60 11.19 -8.13
C GLY A 93 7.02 11.25 -9.60
N ASN A 94 6.08 11.61 -10.46
CA ASN A 94 6.36 11.86 -11.87
C ASN A 94 6.45 13.38 -12.13
N LYS A 95 6.61 13.76 -13.41
CA LYS A 95 6.75 15.18 -13.80
C LYS A 95 5.48 15.99 -13.51
N ASP A 96 4.33 15.34 -13.52
CA ASP A 96 3.01 15.95 -13.40
C ASP A 96 2.47 15.85 -11.96
N ARG A 97 3.04 14.96 -11.14
CA ARG A 97 2.61 14.68 -9.77
C ARG A 97 3.81 14.34 -8.88
N HIS A 98 4.17 15.27 -8.00
CA HIS A 98 5.08 14.99 -6.88
C HIS A 98 4.35 14.17 -5.80
N ILE A 99 5.06 13.25 -5.14
CA ILE A 99 4.56 12.43 -4.02
C ILE A 99 5.25 12.92 -2.75
#